data_AF-A2DFG2-F1
#
_entry.id   AF-A2DFG2-F1
#
_cell.length_a   1.000
_cell.length_b   1.000
_cell.length_c   1.000
_cell.angle_alpha   90.00
_cell.angle_beta   90.00
_cell.angle_gamma   90.00
#
_symmetry.space_group_name_H-M   'P 1'
#
loop_
_entity.id
_entity.type
_entity.pdbx_description
1 polymer ?
#
loop_
_entity_poly.entity_id
_entity_poly.type
_entity_poly.pdbx_seq_one_letter_code
_entity_poly.pdbx_strand_id
1 'polypeptide(L)'
;MTDNFITITLDVGVASTQNFNVVANMEGPNRSYLRYIEEQSKCKLSLVSTPSLTLNQIEDAPAKLTIIGDTQEHVDKAKELAENLIKTVSEQKQKQIQQKAAKKAKKRKSQNKALDLPQQLMIAMKYYYPGPDAPLPPPGSTADLKLHKRKFRQVSSQQHWFDAK
;
A
#
# COMPACT_ATOMS: atom_id res chain seq x y z
N MET A 1 45.33 2.24 -24.69
CA MET A 1 44.86 0.99 -24.05
C MET A 1 43.37 1.15 -23.86
N THR A 2 42.57 0.38 -24.59
CA THR A 2 41.11 0.37 -24.40
C THR A 2 40.82 -0.61 -23.28
N ASP A 3 40.56 -0.08 -22.08
CA ASP A 3 40.15 -0.89 -20.95
C ASP A 3 38.80 -1.54 -21.29
N ASN A 4 38.82 -2.86 -21.50
CA ASN A 4 37.61 -3.65 -21.76
C ASN A 4 36.89 -3.88 -20.43
N PHE A 5 36.00 -2.96 -20.07
CA PHE A 5 35.12 -3.13 -18.91
C PHE A 5 33.97 -4.08 -19.25
N ILE A 6 33.71 -5.03 -18.35
CA ILE A 6 32.58 -5.95 -18.42
C ILE A 6 31.42 -5.30 -17.69
N THR A 7 30.28 -5.19 -18.37
CA THR A 7 29.06 -4.61 -17.80
C THR A 7 27.94 -5.66 -17.79
N ILE A 8 27.35 -5.89 -16.63
CA ILE A 8 26.17 -6.76 -16.45
C ILE A 8 25.03 -5.93 -15.86
N THR A 9 23.82 -6.18 -16.32
CA THR A 9 22.60 -5.58 -15.74
C THR A 9 21.72 -6.68 -15.18
N LEU A 10 21.30 -6.50 -13.93
CA LEU A 10 20.41 -7.40 -13.20
C LEU A 10 19.08 -6.71 -12.95
N ASP A 11 17.98 -7.41 -13.22
CA ASP A 11 16.65 -6.96 -12.85
C ASP A 11 16.39 -7.31 -11.39
N VAL A 12 15.99 -6.32 -10.58
CA VAL A 12 15.74 -6.52 -9.14
C VAL A 12 14.46 -7.34 -8.92
N GLY A 13 13.55 -7.40 -9.91
CA GLY A 13 12.30 -8.19 -9.83
C GLY A 13 11.31 -7.73 -8.74
N VAL A 14 11.68 -6.73 -7.95
CA VAL A 14 10.87 -6.15 -6.89
C VAL A 14 10.58 -4.70 -7.24
N ALA A 15 9.31 -4.39 -7.43
CA ALA A 15 8.88 -3.04 -7.70
C ALA A 15 8.84 -2.17 -6.44
N SER A 16 9.17 -0.89 -6.60
CA SER A 16 8.98 0.11 -5.55
C SER A 16 7.49 0.45 -5.42
N THR A 17 7.02 0.54 -4.17
CA THR A 17 5.66 0.96 -3.84
C THR A 17 5.72 2.18 -2.95
N GLN A 18 4.63 2.94 -2.82
CA GLN A 18 4.54 4.10 -1.89
C GLN A 18 4.97 3.75 -0.44
N ASN A 19 4.81 2.48 -0.08
CA ASN A 19 5.01 1.95 1.25
C ASN A 19 6.37 1.27 1.45
N PHE A 20 7.12 1.06 0.37
CA PHE A 20 8.36 0.31 0.34
C PHE A 20 9.22 0.79 -0.84
N ASN A 21 10.24 1.60 -0.51
CA ASN A 21 11.22 2.07 -1.49
C ASN A 21 12.32 1.01 -1.67
N VAL A 22 12.34 0.33 -2.81
CA VAL A 22 13.31 -0.76 -3.06
C VAL A 22 14.73 -0.19 -3.14
N VAL A 23 14.91 0.97 -3.78
CA VAL A 23 16.23 1.60 -3.96
C VAL A 23 16.87 1.88 -2.60
N ALA A 24 16.15 2.56 -1.71
CA ALA A 24 16.66 2.88 -0.38
C ALA A 24 16.97 1.62 0.46
N ASN A 25 16.16 0.56 0.33
CA ASN A 25 16.42 -0.69 1.05
C ASN A 25 17.61 -1.47 0.47
N MET A 26 17.83 -1.41 -0.84
CA MET A 26 18.99 -2.00 -1.52
C MET A 26 20.28 -1.21 -1.23
N GLU A 27 20.22 0.11 -1.16
CA GLU A 27 21.36 0.95 -0.78
C GLU A 27 21.77 0.74 0.68
N GLY A 28 20.76 0.62 1.56
CA GLY A 28 20.99 0.60 2.99
C GLY A 28 21.36 1.99 3.54
N PRO A 29 21.59 2.09 4.86
CA PRO A 29 21.96 3.36 5.48
C PRO A 29 23.29 3.86 4.90
N ASN A 30 23.31 5.11 4.41
CA ASN A 30 24.49 5.71 3.78
C ASN A 30 25.10 4.86 2.65
N ARG A 31 24.26 4.12 1.90
CA ARG A 31 24.69 3.25 0.79
C ARG A 31 25.64 2.12 1.22
N SER A 32 25.59 1.72 2.50
CA SER A 32 26.50 0.73 3.09
C SER A 32 26.49 -0.62 2.37
N TYR A 33 25.34 -1.08 1.88
CA TYR A 33 25.23 -2.41 1.28
C TYR A 33 25.84 -2.44 -0.11
N LEU A 34 25.53 -1.45 -0.96
CA LEU A 34 26.18 -1.36 -2.26
C LEU A 34 27.68 -1.14 -2.11
N ARG A 35 28.11 -0.27 -1.19
CA ARG A 35 29.52 -0.03 -0.92
C ARG A 35 30.25 -1.31 -0.47
N TYR A 36 29.63 -2.13 0.38
CA TYR A 36 30.19 -3.42 0.77
C TYR A 36 30.41 -4.33 -0.45
N ILE A 37 29.45 -4.40 -1.36
CA ILE A 37 29.60 -5.20 -2.58
C ILE A 37 30.71 -4.63 -3.47
N GLU A 38 30.78 -3.30 -3.64
CA GLU A 38 31.85 -2.62 -4.37
C GLU A 38 33.23 -2.95 -3.79
N GLU A 39 33.39 -2.89 -2.45
CA GLU A 39 34.65 -3.20 -1.76
C GLU A 39 35.04 -4.68 -1.89
N GLN A 40 34.07 -5.61 -1.83
CA GLN A 40 34.32 -7.05 -1.89
C GLN A 40 34.58 -7.59 -3.30
N SER A 41 33.96 -6.97 -4.30
CA SER A 41 34.06 -7.38 -5.70
C SER A 41 35.04 -6.55 -6.51
N LYS A 42 35.44 -5.36 -6.02
CA LYS A 42 36.17 -4.34 -6.79
C LYS A 42 35.41 -3.86 -8.04
N CYS A 43 34.11 -4.07 -8.10
CA CYS A 43 33.24 -3.56 -9.15
C CYS A 43 32.59 -2.24 -8.74
N LYS A 44 32.13 -1.46 -9.73
CA LYS A 44 31.23 -0.32 -9.52
C LYS A 44 29.79 -0.74 -9.72
N LEU A 45 28.91 -0.28 -8.84
CA LEU A 45 27.49 -0.58 -8.86
C LEU A 45 26.66 0.68 -9.10
N SER A 46 25.73 0.61 -10.04
CA SER A 46 24.76 1.67 -10.32
C SER A 46 23.35 1.10 -10.20
N LEU A 47 22.57 1.65 -9.27
CA LEU A 47 21.17 1.27 -9.08
C LEU A 47 20.29 2.35 -9.68
N VAL A 48 19.54 2.00 -10.71
CA VAL A 48 18.65 2.92 -11.41
C VAL A 48 17.21 2.43 -11.26
N SER A 49 16.35 3.26 -10.69
CA SER A 49 14.90 3.08 -10.74
C SER A 49 14.30 4.05 -11.75
N THR A 50 13.52 3.57 -12.69
CA THR A 50 12.73 4.42 -13.58
C THR A 50 11.51 4.96 -12.81
N PRO A 51 11.42 6.26 -12.50
CA PRO A 51 10.20 6.80 -11.91
C PRO A 51 9.06 6.72 -12.93
N SER A 52 7.91 6.20 -12.51
CA SER A 52 6.69 6.30 -13.34
C SER A 52 6.28 7.78 -13.36
N LEU A 53 6.30 8.39 -14.55
CA LEU A 53 6.06 9.82 -14.78
C LEU A 53 4.57 10.21 -14.73
N THR A 54 3.67 9.28 -14.39
CA THR A 54 2.24 9.58 -14.27
C THR A 54 1.90 9.91 -12.82
N LEU A 55 1.66 11.20 -12.56
CA LEU A 55 1.37 11.79 -11.24
C LEU A 55 0.22 11.12 -10.44
N ASN A 56 -0.58 10.26 -11.09
CA ASN A 56 -1.79 9.65 -10.53
C ASN A 56 -1.76 8.11 -10.50
N GLN A 57 -0.72 7.46 -11.04
CA GLN A 57 -0.56 6.01 -10.96
C GLN A 57 0.86 5.71 -10.52
N ILE A 58 1.02 5.48 -9.22
CA ILE A 58 2.25 4.89 -8.67
C ILE A 58 2.27 3.43 -9.16
N GLU A 59 2.58 3.25 -10.45
CA GLU A 59 2.81 1.93 -11.01
C GLU A 59 4.10 1.38 -10.41
N ASP A 60 4.09 0.07 -10.24
CA ASP A 60 5.19 -0.73 -9.73
C ASP A 60 6.47 -0.46 -10.53
N ALA A 61 7.29 0.51 -10.09
CA ALA A 61 8.49 0.93 -10.80
C ALA A 61 9.59 -0.12 -10.65
N PRO A 62 10.04 -0.76 -11.76
CA PRO A 62 11.12 -1.74 -11.70
C PRO A 62 12.46 -1.02 -11.47
N ALA A 63 13.31 -1.64 -10.65
CA ALA A 63 14.68 -1.20 -10.44
C ALA A 63 15.64 -2.13 -11.19
N LYS A 64 16.70 -1.55 -11.77
CA LYS A 64 17.78 -2.26 -12.44
C LYS A 64 19.10 -1.96 -11.75
N LEU A 65 19.90 -3.00 -11.53
CA LEU A 65 21.22 -2.90 -10.95
C LEU A 65 22.26 -3.19 -12.03
N THR A 66 23.09 -2.22 -12.35
CA THR A 66 24.20 -2.36 -13.29
C THR A 66 25.51 -2.55 -12.51
N ILE A 67 26.26 -3.58 -12.88
CA ILE A 67 27.56 -3.96 -12.33
C ILE A 67 28.60 -3.73 -13.43
N ILE A 68 29.65 -2.99 -13.12
CA ILE A 68 30.76 -2.69 -14.02
C ILE A 68 32.05 -3.16 -13.35
N GLY A 69 32.83 -4.01 -14.02
CA GLY A 69 34.09 -4.54 -13.48
C GLY A 69 35.12 -4.86 -14.56
N ASP A 70 36.35 -5.06 -14.11
CA ASP A 70 37.51 -5.23 -15.00
C ASP A 70 37.74 -6.71 -15.38
N THR A 71 37.32 -7.64 -14.52
CA THR A 71 37.48 -9.08 -14.71
C THR A 71 36.16 -9.82 -14.51
N GLN A 72 36.00 -10.94 -15.21
CA GLN A 72 34.78 -11.75 -15.11
C GLN A 72 34.58 -12.31 -13.70
N GLU A 73 35.64 -12.75 -13.02
CA GLU A 73 35.59 -13.27 -11.65
C GLU A 73 35.05 -12.23 -10.64
N HIS A 74 35.46 -10.97 -10.79
CA HIS A 74 34.99 -9.86 -9.96
C HIS A 74 33.50 -9.60 -10.20
N VAL A 75 33.09 -9.61 -11.46
CA VAL A 75 31.70 -9.41 -11.86
C VAL A 75 30.80 -10.56 -11.39
N ASP A 76 31.26 -11.81 -11.47
CA ASP A 76 30.51 -12.98 -11.00
C ASP A 76 30.32 -12.95 -9.49
N LYS A 77 31.36 -12.56 -8.73
CA LYS A 77 31.27 -12.35 -7.29
C LYS A 77 30.31 -11.21 -6.92
N ALA A 78 30.37 -10.09 -7.65
CA ALA A 78 29.44 -8.98 -7.47
C ALA A 78 27.99 -9.40 -7.74
N LYS A 79 27.78 -10.20 -8.80
CA LYS A 79 26.48 -10.74 -9.18
C LYS A 79 25.92 -11.65 -8.08
N GLU A 80 26.70 -12.57 -7.53
CA GLU A 80 26.25 -13.44 -6.44
C GLU A 80 25.82 -12.64 -5.20
N LEU A 81 26.63 -11.66 -4.79
CA LEU A 81 26.31 -10.78 -3.66
C LEU A 81 25.06 -9.93 -3.93
N ALA A 82 24.92 -9.41 -5.15
CA ALA A 82 23.77 -8.63 -5.57
C ALA A 82 22.48 -9.48 -5.58
N GLU A 83 22.53 -10.72 -6.10
CA GLU A 83 21.38 -11.63 -6.09
C GLU A 83 20.94 -11.98 -4.67
N ASN A 84 21.89 -12.20 -3.75
CA ASN A 84 21.59 -12.43 -2.34
C ASN A 84 20.95 -11.21 -1.67
N LEU A 85 21.42 -10.01 -1.98
CA LEU A 85 20.80 -8.76 -1.51
C LEU A 85 19.37 -8.60 -2.06
N ILE A 86 19.15 -8.85 -3.35
CA ILE A 86 17.84 -8.80 -3.99
C ILE A 86 16.85 -9.76 -3.30
N LYS A 87 17.27 -11.00 -3.03
CA LYS A 87 16.45 -11.98 -2.30
C LYS A 87 16.07 -11.48 -0.92
N THR A 88 17.03 -10.94 -0.17
CA THR A 88 16.81 -10.41 1.18
C THR A 88 15.80 -9.26 1.19
N VAL A 89 15.92 -8.33 0.24
CA VAL A 89 15.00 -7.20 0.10
C VAL A 89 13.59 -7.66 -0.34
N SER A 90 13.51 -8.67 -1.22
CA SER A 90 12.25 -9.31 -1.59
C SER A 90 11.53 -9.92 -0.39
N GLU A 91 12.25 -10.69 0.43
CA GLU A 91 11.71 -11.26 1.67
C GLU A 91 11.27 -10.19 2.65
N GLN A 92 12.03 -9.11 2.78
CA GLN A 92 11.67 -7.99 3.64
C GLN A 92 10.36 -7.32 3.20
N LYS A 93 10.16 -7.14 1.89
CA LYS A 93 8.90 -6.65 1.33
C LYS A 93 7.74 -7.60 1.66
N GLN A 94 7.92 -8.90 1.46
CA GLN A 94 6.90 -9.91 1.79
C GLN A 94 6.54 -9.89 3.28
N LYS A 95 7.53 -9.83 4.18
CA LYS A 95 7.31 -9.70 5.63
C LYS A 95 6.51 -8.43 5.96
N GLN A 96 6.83 -7.30 5.31
CA GLN A 96 6.09 -6.06 5.53
C GLN A 96 4.62 -6.16 5.08
N ILE A 97 4.36 -6.82 3.95
CA ILE A 97 3.00 -7.06 3.44
C ILE A 97 2.22 -7.94 4.43
N GLN A 98 2.80 -9.05 4.89
CA GLN A 98 2.17 -9.95 5.85
C GLN A 98 1.86 -9.26 7.17
N GLN A 99 2.79 -8.46 7.71
CA GLN A 99 2.56 -7.70 8.94
C GLN A 99 1.44 -6.67 8.78
N LYS A 100 1.38 -5.96 7.65
CA LYS A 100 0.29 -5.03 7.35
C LYS A 100 -1.05 -5.75 7.23
N ALA A 101 -1.09 -6.91 6.58
CA ALA A 101 -2.29 -7.74 6.48
C ALA A 101 -2.77 -8.23 7.86
N ALA A 102 -1.86 -8.73 8.70
CA ALA A 102 -2.16 -9.17 10.05
C ALA A 102 -2.70 -8.05 10.94
N LYS A 103 -2.10 -6.85 10.88
CA LYS A 103 -2.59 -5.65 11.60
C LYS A 103 -4.00 -5.26 11.15
N LYS A 104 -4.28 -5.28 9.84
CA LYS A 104 -5.63 -5.02 9.29
C LYS A 104 -6.64 -6.07 9.76
N ALA A 105 -6.27 -7.34 9.79
CA ALA A 105 -7.13 -8.43 10.28
C ALA A 105 -7.46 -8.28 11.78
N LYS A 106 -6.47 -7.93 12.62
CA LYS A 106 -6.70 -7.65 14.05
C LYS A 106 -7.65 -6.47 14.25
N LYS A 107 -7.48 -5.38 13.51
CA LYS A 107 -8.37 -4.21 13.57
C LYS A 107 -9.82 -4.55 13.19
N ARG A 108 -10.03 -5.38 12.17
CA ARG A 108 -11.39 -5.84 11.79
C ARG A 108 -12.03 -6.69 12.89
N LYS A 109 -11.26 -7.61 13.52
CA LYS A 109 -11.77 -8.44 14.62
C LYS A 109 -12.12 -7.63 15.86
N SER A 110 -11.34 -6.59 16.20
CA SER A 110 -11.65 -5.70 17.33
C SER A 110 -12.87 -4.82 17.04
N GLN A 111 -12.99 -4.32 15.81
CA GLN A 111 -14.12 -3.50 15.39
C GLN A 111 -15.45 -4.27 15.40
N ASN A 112 -15.42 -5.57 15.08
CA ASN A 112 -16.61 -6.43 15.20
C ASN A 112 -16.94 -6.84 16.64
N LYS A 113 -16.01 -6.75 17.60
CA LYS A 113 -16.27 -7.01 19.03
C LYS A 113 -16.81 -5.80 19.77
N ALA A 114 -16.52 -4.59 19.29
CA ALA A 114 -17.22 -3.40 19.70
C ALA A 114 -18.59 -3.41 19.02
N LEU A 115 -19.56 -4.14 19.60
CA LEU A 115 -20.96 -3.76 19.48
C LEU A 115 -21.01 -2.25 19.74
N ASP A 116 -21.57 -1.51 18.79
CA ASP A 116 -21.70 -0.07 18.86
C ASP A 116 -22.32 0.26 20.23
N LEU A 117 -21.59 0.93 21.12
CA LEU A 117 -22.06 1.28 22.46
C LEU A 117 -23.49 1.87 22.43
N PRO A 118 -23.87 2.70 21.42
CA PRO A 118 -25.26 3.11 21.20
C PRO A 118 -26.25 1.95 21.00
N GLN A 119 -25.94 0.93 20.20
CA GLN A 119 -26.80 -0.25 20.02
C GLN A 119 -26.90 -1.08 21.30
N GLN A 120 -25.79 -1.26 22.01
CA GLN A 120 -25.79 -2.03 23.25
C GLN A 120 -26.60 -1.31 24.35
N LEU A 121 -26.53 0.02 24.38
CA LEU A 121 -27.32 0.87 25.27
C LEU A 121 -28.80 0.89 24.87
N MET A 122 -29.13 0.91 23.58
CA MET A 122 -30.51 0.77 23.11
C MET A 122 -31.13 -0.59 23.45
N ILE A 123 -30.36 -1.69 23.31
CA ILE A 123 -30.80 -3.02 23.73
C ILE A 123 -31.04 -3.05 25.23
N ALA A 124 -30.12 -2.51 26.04
CA ALA A 124 -30.27 -2.46 27.49
C ALA A 124 -31.47 -1.61 27.93
N MET A 125 -31.70 -0.43 27.32
CA MET A 125 -32.88 0.39 27.59
C MET A 125 -34.18 -0.34 27.28
N LYS A 126 -34.24 -1.13 26.20
CA LYS A 126 -35.42 -1.94 25.86
C LYS A 126 -35.74 -2.99 26.93
N TYR A 127 -34.73 -3.56 27.59
CA TYR A 127 -34.92 -4.57 28.64
C TYR A 127 -35.27 -3.98 30.00
N TYR A 128 -34.71 -2.82 30.37
CA TYR A 128 -34.92 -2.20 31.69
C TYR A 128 -36.11 -1.23 31.75
N TYR A 129 -36.55 -0.69 30.61
CA TYR A 129 -37.77 0.10 30.50
C TYR A 129 -38.68 -0.51 29.42
N PRO A 130 -39.36 -1.64 29.71
CA PRO A 130 -40.48 -2.06 28.89
C PRO A 130 -41.58 -1.02 29.06
N GLY A 131 -41.61 -0.03 28.19
CA GLY A 131 -42.73 0.91 28.16
C GLY A 131 -44.04 0.15 27.97
N PRO A 132 -45.17 0.64 28.50
CA PRO A 132 -46.48 0.07 28.18
C PRO A 132 -46.65 0.03 26.66
N ASP A 133 -47.26 -1.04 26.13
CA ASP A 133 -47.47 -1.23 24.69
C ASP A 133 -47.98 0.06 24.05
N ALA A 134 -47.13 0.70 23.26
CA ALA A 134 -47.50 1.92 22.57
C ALA A 134 -48.66 1.57 21.63
N PRO A 135 -49.79 2.29 21.69
CA PRO A 135 -50.90 2.03 20.79
C PRO A 135 -50.38 2.10 19.35
N LEU A 136 -50.78 1.11 18.54
CA LEU A 136 -50.39 1.02 17.13
C LEU A 136 -50.56 2.39 16.48
N PRO A 137 -49.54 2.90 15.76
CA PRO A 137 -49.66 4.18 15.10
C PRO A 137 -50.88 4.12 14.18
N PRO A 138 -51.76 5.13 14.18
CA PRO A 138 -52.95 5.13 13.35
C PRO A 138 -52.55 4.96 11.88
N PRO A 139 -53.31 4.18 11.08
CA PRO A 139 -53.04 4.03 9.66
C PRO A 139 -53.01 5.41 9.01
N GLY A 140 -51.84 5.83 8.51
CA GLY A 140 -51.60 7.17 7.95
C GLY A 140 -50.64 8.07 8.73
N SER A 141 -50.06 7.62 9.86
CA SER A 141 -49.04 8.37 10.59
C SER A 141 -47.68 8.42 9.84
N THR A 142 -47.07 9.62 9.82
CA THR A 142 -45.87 10.07 9.08
C THR A 142 -44.57 9.24 9.21
N ALA A 143 -44.58 8.11 9.91
CA ALA A 143 -43.47 7.13 9.88
C ALA A 143 -43.27 6.52 8.47
N ASP A 144 -44.34 6.46 7.67
CA ASP A 144 -44.33 5.92 6.30
C ASP A 144 -43.52 6.80 5.32
N LEU A 145 -43.32 8.08 5.65
CA LEU A 145 -42.52 9.02 4.83
C LEU A 145 -41.00 8.79 4.97
N LYS A 146 -40.53 8.05 5.99
CA LYS A 146 -39.09 7.77 6.15
C LYS A 146 -38.59 6.65 5.23
N LEU A 147 -39.47 5.79 4.73
CA LEU A 147 -39.14 4.79 3.71
C LEU A 147 -38.91 5.41 2.32
N HIS A 148 -39.41 6.63 2.08
CA HIS A 148 -39.30 7.31 0.79
C HIS A 148 -38.12 8.30 0.64
N LYS A 149 -37.27 8.50 1.66
CA LYS A 149 -36.08 9.36 1.53
C LYS A 149 -34.95 8.77 0.67
N ARG A 150 -35.03 7.49 0.29
CA ARG A 150 -34.04 6.83 -0.57
C ARG A 150 -34.23 7.12 -2.07
N LYS A 151 -35.35 7.74 -2.48
CA LYS A 151 -35.63 8.11 -3.89
C LYS A 151 -35.54 9.62 -4.19
N PHE A 152 -35.12 10.46 -3.25
CA PHE A 152 -34.99 11.92 -3.47
C PHE A 152 -33.55 12.41 -3.66
N ARG A 153 -32.61 11.53 -4.03
CA ARG A 153 -31.25 11.94 -4.46
C ARG A 153 -31.15 12.25 -5.97
N GLN A 154 -32.26 12.18 -6.70
CA GLN A 154 -32.29 12.30 -8.16
C GLN A 154 -33.00 13.57 -8.68
N VAL A 155 -33.49 14.46 -7.82
CA VAL A 155 -34.15 15.71 -8.26
C VAL A 155 -33.24 16.93 -8.12
N SER A 156 -32.16 16.86 -7.33
CA SER A 156 -31.22 17.99 -7.18
C SER A 156 -30.27 18.18 -8.36
N SER A 157 -30.33 17.35 -9.41
CA SER A 157 -29.55 17.53 -10.64
C SER A 157 -30.31 18.27 -11.75
N GLN A 158 -31.56 18.71 -11.51
CA GLN A 158 -32.36 19.42 -12.51
C GLN A 158 -32.65 20.89 -12.19
N GLN A 159 -32.18 21.44 -11.06
CA GLN A 159 -32.21 22.89 -10.82
C GLN A 159 -30.93 23.55 -11.32
N HIS A 160 -30.74 23.50 -12.64
CA HIS A 160 -29.77 24.31 -13.38
C HIS A 160 -30.50 25.49 -14.04
N TRP A 161 -31.41 26.17 -13.33
CA TRP A 161 -32.33 27.18 -13.90
C TRP A 161 -32.55 28.37 -12.95
N PHE A 162 -31.48 28.93 -12.40
CA PHE A 162 -31.52 30.34 -12.00
C PHE A 162 -30.32 31.06 -12.59
N ASP A 163 -30.64 31.81 -13.62
CA ASP A 163 -29.77 32.63 -14.44
C ASP A 163 -28.94 33.61 -13.61
N ALA A 164 -27.69 33.77 -14.05
CA ALA A 164 -26.83 34.86 -13.70
C ALA A 164 -27.09 36.04 -14.66
N LYS A 165 -27.38 37.20 -14.09
CA LYS A 165 -27.37 38.58 -14.65
C LYS A 165 -28.41 38.94 -15.70
#